data_AF-A0A2M6X541-F1
#
_entry.id   AF-A0A2M6X541-F1
#
_cell.length_a   1.000
_cell.length_b   1.000
_cell.length_c   1.000
_cell.angle_alpha   90.00
_cell.angle_beta   90.00
_cell.angle_gamma   90.00
#
_symmetry.space_group_name_H-M   'P 1'
#
loop_
_entity.id
_entity.type
_entity.pdbx_description
1 polymer ?
#
loop_
_entity_poly.entity_id
_entity_poly.type
_entity_poly.pdbx_seq_one_letter_code
_entity_poly.pdbx_strand_id
1 'polypeptide(L)'
;MYSTRQLQKLRFRLGAALAPNDWESFMASLRQEYLESLDEKIAVVERYEGLDFSLEEISNFFHKLKGSGATYGFNAISEMGETLEDYFKSLLESASDPNLRAKNLDIDELTRATQHLHEARLFLSSIKTFYAKNPLSETFPTAWKSGKNNE
;
A
#
# COMPACT_ATOMS: atom_id res chain seq x y z
N MET A 1 11.82 -1.69 8.63
CA MET A 1 10.45 -2.25 8.72
C MET A 1 10.41 -3.75 9.02
N TYR A 2 9.51 -4.15 9.92
CA TYR A 2 9.24 -5.53 10.36
C TYR A 2 8.04 -6.13 9.61
N SER A 3 8.08 -7.44 9.34
CA SER A 3 6.92 -8.20 8.85
C SER A 3 5.94 -8.57 9.96
N THR A 4 4.71 -8.93 9.60
CA THR A 4 3.68 -9.42 10.54
C THR A 4 4.19 -10.58 11.40
N ARG A 5 4.88 -11.56 10.80
CA ARG A 5 5.44 -12.71 11.54
C ARG A 5 6.55 -12.29 12.51
N GLN A 6 7.37 -11.30 12.13
CA GLN A 6 8.40 -10.76 13.03
C GLN A 6 7.76 -10.02 14.20
N LEU A 7 6.73 -9.19 13.96
CA LEU A 7 5.99 -8.51 15.03
C LEU A 7 5.24 -9.47 15.95
N GLN A 8 4.65 -10.54 15.43
CA GLN A 8 4.02 -11.58 16.26
C GLN A 8 5.05 -12.29 17.16
N LYS A 9 6.21 -12.67 16.62
CA LYS A 9 7.31 -13.25 17.41
C LYS A 9 7.84 -12.25 18.44
N LEU A 10 8.00 -10.98 18.06
CA LEU A 10 8.48 -9.93 18.94
C LEU A 10 7.48 -9.64 20.05
N ARG A 11 6.18 -9.55 19.74
CA ARG A 11 5.09 -9.42 20.72
C ARG A 11 5.06 -10.60 21.68
N PHE A 12 5.28 -11.83 21.21
CA PHE A 12 5.33 -13.00 22.09
C PHE A 12 6.56 -12.95 23.02
N ARG A 13 7.73 -12.55 22.50
CA ARG A 13 8.98 -12.46 23.28
C ARG A 13 8.98 -11.29 24.26
N LEU A 14 8.47 -10.13 23.84
CA LEU A 14 8.45 -8.90 24.62
C LEU A 14 7.20 -8.79 25.49
N GLY A 15 6.04 -9.27 25.05
CA GLY A 15 4.78 -9.18 25.80
C GLY A 15 4.73 -10.04 27.06
N ALA A 16 5.66 -10.99 27.23
CA ALA A 16 5.89 -11.66 28.50
C ALA A 16 6.76 -10.85 29.48
N ALA A 17 7.44 -9.80 29.01
CA ALA A 17 8.44 -9.02 29.76
C ALA A 17 8.13 -7.51 29.86
N LEU A 18 7.25 -6.98 29.00
CA LEU A 18 6.88 -5.57 28.91
C LEU A 18 5.45 -5.33 29.38
N ALA A 19 5.19 -4.19 30.02
CA ALA A 19 3.84 -3.78 30.36
C ALA A 19 3.05 -3.45 29.07
N PRO A 20 1.70 -3.58 29.06
CA PRO A 20 0.88 -3.26 27.88
C PRO A 20 1.16 -1.87 27.26
N ASN A 21 1.50 -0.88 28.09
CA ASN A 21 1.81 0.49 27.64
C ASN A 21 3.12 0.59 26.84
N ASP A 22 4.07 -0.33 27.07
CA ASP A 22 5.35 -0.34 26.37
C ASP A 22 5.20 -0.89 24.95
N TRP A 23 4.31 -1.88 24.76
CA TRP A 23 3.97 -2.41 23.44
C TRP A 23 3.30 -1.38 22.56
N GLU A 24 2.31 -0.64 23.09
CA GLU A 24 1.64 0.41 22.32
C GLU A 24 2.59 1.55 21.98
N SER A 25 3.48 1.92 22.90
CA SER A 25 4.53 2.93 22.62
C SER A 25 5.49 2.47 21.51
N PHE A 26 5.88 1.19 21.53
CA PHE A 26 6.70 0.59 20.46
C PHE A 26 5.96 0.53 19.13
N MET A 27 4.69 0.13 19.11
CA MET A 27 3.89 0.11 17.88
C MET A 27 3.64 1.53 17.35
N ALA A 28 3.46 2.52 18.22
CA ALA A 28 3.33 3.92 17.82
C ALA A 28 4.59 4.42 17.10
N SER A 29 5.80 4.08 17.56
CA SER A 29 7.03 4.46 16.87
C SER A 29 7.17 3.78 15.50
N LEU A 30 6.78 2.52 15.39
CA LEU A 30 6.77 1.80 14.11
C LEU A 30 5.74 2.38 13.12
N ARG A 31 4.56 2.81 13.60
CA ARG A 31 3.57 3.50 12.78
C ARG A 31 4.13 4.82 12.25
N GLN A 32 4.87 5.56 13.08
CA GLN A 32 5.52 6.79 12.67
C GLN A 32 6.61 6.55 11.61
N GLU A 33 7.48 5.55 11.80
CA GLU A 33 8.46 5.14 10.78
C GLU A 33 7.77 4.75 9.45
N TYR A 34 6.62 4.06 9.52
CA TYR A 34 5.85 3.73 8.32
C TYR A 34 5.33 4.96 7.59
N LEU A 35 4.77 5.94 8.31
CA LEU A 35 4.29 7.20 7.74
C LEU A 35 5.41 7.98 7.06
N GLU A 36 6.60 8.00 7.66
CA GLU A 36 7.79 8.63 7.07
C GLU A 36 8.22 7.90 5.79
N SER A 37 8.13 6.57 5.77
CA SER A 37 8.43 5.76 4.59
C SER A 37 7.40 5.89 3.45
N LEU A 38 6.29 6.62 3.65
CA LEU A 38 5.29 6.83 2.59
C LEU A 38 5.83 7.67 1.44
N ASP A 39 6.79 8.57 1.67
CA ASP A 39 7.38 9.37 0.59
C ASP A 39 8.05 8.50 -0.47
N GLU A 40 8.80 7.50 -0.03
CA GLU A 40 9.44 6.53 -0.93
C GLU A 40 8.41 5.72 -1.72
N LYS A 41 7.31 5.33 -1.07
CA LYS A 41 6.21 4.57 -1.70
C LYS A 41 5.45 5.42 -2.72
N ILE A 42 5.17 6.68 -2.38
CA ILE A 42 4.55 7.67 -3.27
C ILE A 42 5.44 7.86 -4.50
N ALA A 43 6.76 8.02 -4.31
CA ALA A 43 7.71 8.17 -5.41
C ALA A 43 7.79 6.90 -6.29
N VAL A 44 7.63 5.71 -5.72
CA VAL A 44 7.54 4.46 -6.50
C VAL A 44 6.28 4.45 -7.38
N VAL A 45 5.12 4.80 -6.82
CA VAL A 45 3.86 4.88 -7.59
C VAL A 45 3.96 5.93 -8.70
N GLU A 46 4.55 7.09 -8.41
CA GLU A 46 4.78 8.14 -9.40
C GLU A 46 5.66 7.65 -10.58
N ARG A 47 6.68 6.83 -10.30
CA ARG A 47 7.46 6.19 -11.37
C ARG A 47 6.61 5.21 -12.19
N TYR A 48 5.73 4.45 -11.55
CA TYR A 48 4.84 3.53 -12.26
C TYR A 48 3.85 4.24 -13.18
N GLU A 49 3.48 5.51 -12.93
CA GLU A 49 2.70 6.32 -13.88
C GLU A 49 3.41 6.50 -15.23
N GLY A 50 4.74 6.31 -15.29
CA GLY A 50 5.51 6.26 -16.54
C GLY A 50 5.40 4.93 -17.30
N LEU A 51 4.76 3.91 -16.72
CA LEU A 51 4.38 2.62 -17.34
C LEU A 51 5.51 1.78 -17.95
N ASP A 52 6.77 2.14 -17.69
CA ASP A 52 7.94 1.40 -18.14
C ASP A 52 8.39 0.32 -17.13
N PHE A 53 7.40 -0.42 -16.61
CA PHE A 53 7.57 -1.50 -15.64
C PHE A 53 6.68 -2.68 -16.05
N SER A 54 7.06 -3.89 -15.62
CA SER A 54 6.22 -5.07 -15.80
C SER A 54 4.99 -5.01 -14.90
N LEU A 55 3.89 -5.62 -15.34
CA LEU A 55 2.68 -5.76 -14.51
C LEU A 55 2.98 -6.56 -13.23
N GLU A 56 3.88 -7.54 -13.29
CA GLU A 56 4.35 -8.30 -12.13
C GLU A 56 5.05 -7.39 -11.10
N GLU A 57 5.93 -6.48 -11.53
CA GLU A 57 6.59 -5.53 -10.63
C GLU A 57 5.58 -4.63 -9.91
N ILE A 58 4.59 -4.13 -10.65
CA ILE A 58 3.54 -3.25 -10.10
C ILE A 58 2.66 -4.03 -9.11
N SER A 59 2.20 -5.23 -9.48
CA SER A 59 1.39 -6.10 -8.61
C SER A 59 2.14 -6.46 -7.31
N ASN A 60 3.41 -6.85 -7.42
CA ASN A 60 4.25 -7.18 -6.27
C ASN A 60 4.49 -5.98 -5.34
N PHE A 61 4.56 -4.76 -5.87
CA PHE A 61 4.61 -3.57 -5.05
C PHE A 61 3.33 -3.39 -4.23
N PHE A 62 2.15 -3.51 -4.87
CA PHE A 62 0.87 -3.39 -4.18
C PHE A 62 0.64 -4.51 -3.17
N HIS A 63 1.11 -5.73 -3.45
CA HIS A 63 1.12 -6.83 -2.48
C HIS A 63 1.89 -6.49 -1.20
N LYS A 64 3.09 -5.89 -1.33
CA LYS A 64 3.89 -5.43 -0.19
C LYS A 64 3.24 -4.25 0.52
N LEU A 65 2.62 -3.33 -0.23
CA LEU A 65 1.92 -2.18 0.33
C LEU A 65 0.70 -2.62 1.14
N LYS A 66 -0.09 -3.58 0.64
CA LYS A 66 -1.18 -4.25 1.34
C LYS A 66 -0.70 -4.82 2.68
N GLY A 67 0.29 -5.70 2.61
CA GLY A 67 0.81 -6.40 3.79
C GLY A 67 1.41 -5.46 4.85
N SER A 68 2.12 -4.42 4.42
CA SER A 68 2.68 -3.42 5.34
C SER A 68 1.59 -2.53 5.96
N GLY A 69 0.59 -2.09 5.18
CA GLY A 69 -0.57 -1.38 5.70
C GLY A 69 -1.27 -2.16 6.82
N ALA A 70 -1.58 -3.44 6.60
CA ALA A 70 -2.19 -4.31 7.61
C ALA A 70 -1.29 -4.51 8.84
N THR A 71 0.03 -4.67 8.64
CA THR A 71 1.00 -4.90 9.72
C THR A 71 1.07 -3.72 10.70
N TYR A 72 0.93 -2.49 10.18
CA TYR A 72 1.04 -1.27 10.98
C TYR A 72 -0.32 -0.64 11.34
N GLY A 73 -1.44 -1.26 10.97
CA GLY A 73 -2.78 -0.80 11.32
C GLY A 73 -3.34 0.31 10.42
N PHE A 74 -2.77 0.51 9.22
CA PHE A 74 -3.28 1.44 8.23
C PHE A 74 -4.22 0.72 7.26
N ASN A 75 -5.43 0.41 7.72
CA ASN A 75 -6.42 -0.37 6.95
C ASN A 75 -6.71 0.25 5.58
N ALA A 76 -6.84 1.57 5.49
CA ALA A 76 -7.05 2.28 4.22
C ALA A 76 -5.94 1.99 3.19
N ILE A 77 -4.68 1.89 3.61
CA ILE A 77 -3.56 1.53 2.73
C ILE A 77 -3.66 0.05 2.34
N SER A 78 -4.06 -0.81 3.29
CA SER A 78 -4.24 -2.24 3.02
C SER A 78 -5.31 -2.49 1.96
N GLU A 79 -6.47 -1.86 2.09
CA GLU A 79 -7.61 -1.98 1.18
C GLU A 79 -7.29 -1.45 -0.22
N MET A 80 -6.61 -0.30 -0.31
CA MET A 80 -6.11 0.21 -1.59
C MET A 80 -5.11 -0.77 -2.22
N GLY A 81 -4.16 -1.27 -1.44
CA GLY A 81 -3.14 -2.20 -1.90
C GLY A 81 -3.74 -3.49 -2.43
N GLU A 82 -4.76 -4.04 -1.76
CA GLU A 82 -5.51 -5.21 -2.22
C GLU A 82 -6.22 -4.95 -3.54
N THR A 83 -6.97 -3.85 -3.63
CA THR A 83 -7.73 -3.50 -4.84
C THR A 83 -6.81 -3.36 -6.06
N LEU A 84 -5.64 -2.73 -5.90
CA LEU A 84 -4.70 -2.52 -6.99
C LEU A 84 -3.86 -3.76 -7.31
N GLU A 85 -3.49 -4.56 -6.31
CA GLU A 85 -2.87 -5.86 -6.52
C GLU A 85 -3.74 -6.74 -7.42
N ASP A 86 -5.04 -6.84 -7.10
CA ASP A 86 -6.01 -7.64 -7.86
C ASP A 86 -6.19 -7.11 -9.28
N TYR A 87 -6.30 -5.79 -9.44
CA TYR A 87 -6.37 -5.15 -10.76
C TYR A 87 -5.16 -5.51 -11.64
N PHE A 88 -3.94 -5.23 -11.16
CA PHE A 88 -2.73 -5.49 -11.96
C PHE A 88 -2.48 -6.98 -12.18
N LYS A 89 -2.89 -7.83 -11.23
CA LYS A 89 -2.83 -9.28 -11.40
C LYS A 89 -3.80 -9.77 -12.48
N SER A 90 -5.02 -9.22 -12.54
CA SER A 90 -5.98 -9.57 -13.60
C SER A 90 -5.48 -9.21 -15.00
N LEU A 91 -4.81 -8.06 -15.15
CA LEU A 91 -4.15 -7.67 -16.40
C LEU A 91 -2.98 -8.60 -16.76
N LEU A 92 -2.23 -9.06 -15.75
CA LEU A 92 -1.14 -10.02 -15.97
C LEU A 92 -1.68 -11.40 -16.40
N GLU A 93 -2.78 -11.84 -15.80
CA GLU A 93 -3.45 -13.09 -16.14
C GLU A 93 -4.04 -13.05 -17.56
N SER A 94 -4.61 -11.91 -17.99
CA SER A 94 -5.11 -11.76 -19.37
C SER A 94 -3.98 -11.72 -20.41
N ALA A 95 -2.86 -11.08 -20.07
CA ALA A 95 -1.70 -10.94 -20.95
C ALA A 95 -0.97 -12.26 -21.25
N SER A 96 -1.04 -13.25 -20.36
CA SER A 96 -0.29 -14.52 -20.42
C SER A 96 1.25 -14.40 -20.44
N ASP A 97 1.82 -13.20 -20.56
CA ASP A 97 3.26 -12.92 -20.47
C ASP A 97 3.60 -12.28 -19.12
N PRO A 98 4.36 -12.96 -18.23
CA PRO A 98 4.76 -12.41 -16.95
C PRO A 98 5.62 -11.14 -17.06
N ASN A 99 6.27 -10.93 -18.21
CA ASN A 99 7.13 -9.77 -18.47
C ASN A 99 6.40 -8.65 -19.25
N LEU A 100 5.08 -8.75 -19.44
CA LEU A 100 4.34 -7.70 -20.14
C LEU A 100 4.57 -6.37 -19.44
N ARG A 101 5.17 -5.43 -20.18
CA ARG A 101 5.35 -4.06 -19.72
C ARG A 101 4.01 -3.34 -19.81
N ALA A 102 3.67 -2.55 -18.79
CA ALA A 102 2.40 -1.84 -18.74
C ALA A 102 2.19 -0.93 -19.97
N LYS A 103 3.25 -0.34 -20.52
CA LYS A 103 3.20 0.45 -21.77
C LYS A 103 2.76 -0.32 -23.03
N ASN A 104 2.74 -1.64 -22.99
CA ASN A 104 2.34 -2.51 -24.11
C ASN A 104 0.87 -2.95 -24.02
N LEU A 105 0.13 -2.51 -22.99
CA LEU A 105 -1.32 -2.70 -22.89
C LEU A 105 -2.05 -1.99 -24.04
N ASP A 106 -3.31 -2.38 -24.29
CA ASP A 106 -4.16 -1.58 -25.16
C ASP A 106 -4.42 -0.19 -24.57
N ILE A 107 -4.88 0.76 -25.39
CA ILE A 107 -5.00 2.17 -24.99
C ILE A 107 -5.99 2.38 -23.84
N ASP A 108 -7.02 1.55 -23.74
CA ASP A 108 -8.04 1.66 -22.71
C ASP A 108 -7.52 1.10 -21.38
N GLU A 109 -6.86 -0.06 -21.41
CA GLU A 109 -6.18 -0.66 -20.27
C GLU A 109 -5.03 0.22 -19.75
N LEU A 110 -4.25 0.81 -20.67
CA LEU A 110 -3.17 1.73 -20.34
C LEU A 110 -3.70 2.97 -19.62
N THR A 111 -4.79 3.54 -20.13
CA THR A 111 -5.44 4.72 -19.55
C THR A 111 -5.99 4.41 -18.16
N ARG A 112 -6.68 3.28 -17.99
CA ARG A 112 -7.20 2.82 -16.69
C ARG A 112 -6.07 2.56 -15.70
N ALA A 113 -5.00 1.88 -16.12
CA ALA A 113 -3.85 1.60 -15.26
C ALA A 113 -3.19 2.89 -14.77
N THR A 114 -2.99 3.87 -15.67
CA THR A 114 -2.43 5.18 -15.31
C THR A 114 -3.32 5.92 -14.32
N GLN A 115 -4.64 5.91 -14.55
CA GLN A 115 -5.60 6.55 -13.65
C GLN A 115 -5.56 5.93 -12.24
N HIS A 116 -5.54 4.59 -12.15
CA HIS A 116 -5.45 3.89 -10.88
C HIS A 116 -4.16 4.22 -10.11
N LEU A 117 -3.02 4.29 -10.81
CA LEU A 117 -1.73 4.68 -10.21
C LEU A 117 -1.77 6.12 -9.70
N HIS A 118 -2.34 7.03 -10.49
CA HIS A 118 -2.50 8.43 -10.11
C HIS A 118 -3.38 8.59 -8.86
N GLU A 119 -4.52 7.90 -8.81
CA GLU A 119 -5.42 7.89 -7.65
C GLU A 119 -4.73 7.32 -6.42
N ALA A 120 -3.95 6.25 -6.57
CA ALA A 120 -3.18 5.66 -5.48
C ALA A 120 -2.17 6.63 -4.89
N ARG A 121 -1.45 7.36 -5.76
CA ARG A 121 -0.48 8.39 -5.35
C ARG A 121 -1.15 9.50 -4.55
N LEU A 122 -2.28 10.02 -5.04
CA LEU A 122 -3.05 11.06 -4.34
C LEU A 122 -3.59 10.56 -3.00
N PHE A 123 -4.08 9.32 -2.95
CA PHE A 123 -4.61 8.74 -1.73
C PHE A 123 -3.54 8.54 -0.66
N LEU A 124 -2.38 7.98 -1.02
CA LEU A 124 -1.23 7.89 -0.12
C LEU A 124 -0.78 9.25 0.40
N SER A 125 -0.73 10.26 -0.47
CA SER A 125 -0.41 11.64 -0.09
C SER A 125 -1.43 12.22 0.89
N SER A 126 -2.71 11.94 0.69
CA SER A 126 -3.78 12.38 1.58
C SER A 126 -3.69 11.75 2.98
N ILE A 127 -3.34 10.46 3.05
CA ILE A 127 -3.11 9.74 4.31
C ILE A 127 -1.94 10.36 5.07
N LYS A 128 -0.79 10.55 4.39
CA LYS A 128 0.38 11.17 4.99
C LYS A 128 0.03 12.56 5.54
N THR A 129 -0.66 13.37 4.75
CA THR A 129 -1.08 14.73 5.13
C THR A 129 -2.03 14.72 6.32
N PHE A 130 -2.95 13.76 6.38
CA PHE A 130 -3.90 13.62 7.48
C PHE A 130 -3.20 13.29 8.79
N TYR A 131 -2.32 12.30 8.81
CA TYR A 131 -1.62 11.90 10.04
C TYR A 131 -0.57 12.93 10.48
N ALA A 132 0.02 13.68 9.55
CA ALA A 132 0.86 14.83 9.90
C ALA A 132 0.08 15.92 10.68
N LYS A 133 -1.21 16.11 10.36
CA LYS A 133 -2.09 17.06 11.06
C LYS A 133 -2.78 16.46 12.29
N ASN A 134 -2.94 15.14 12.33
CA ASN A 134 -3.69 14.41 13.35
C ASN A 134 -2.89 13.20 13.85
N PRO A 135 -1.72 13.41 14.50
CA PRO A 135 -0.78 12.32 14.83
C PRO A 135 -1.32 11.30 15.83
N LEU A 136 -2.34 11.67 16.62
CA LEU A 136 -3.00 10.79 17.58
C LEU A 136 -4.25 10.09 17.02
N SER A 137 -4.58 10.31 15.75
CA SER A 137 -5.73 9.66 15.14
C SER A 137 -5.49 8.15 15.02
N GLU A 138 -6.46 7.33 15.39
CA GLU A 138 -6.37 5.88 15.25
C GLU A 138 -6.77 5.42 13.84
N THR A 139 -7.58 6.20 13.13
CA THR A 139 -8.21 5.80 11.86
C THR A 139 -8.19 6.92 10.83
N PHE A 140 -7.98 6.54 9.57
CA PHE A 140 -8.14 7.44 8.44
C PHE A 140 -9.62 7.51 8.01
N PRO A 141 -10.23 8.71 7.89
CA PRO A 141 -11.68 8.85 7.71
C PRO A 141 -12.17 8.59 6.28
N THR A 142 -11.26 8.52 5.30
CA THR A 142 -11.61 8.37 3.89
C THR A 142 -11.33 6.95 3.42
N ALA A 143 -12.37 6.23 3.00
CA ALA A 143 -12.21 4.93 2.36
C ALA A 143 -11.58 5.06 0.96
N TRP A 144 -10.85 4.03 0.54
CA TRP A 144 -10.45 3.88 -0.86
C TRP A 144 -11.70 3.64 -1.72
N LYS A 145 -11.90 4.47 -2.75
CA LYS A 145 -13.12 4.43 -3.61
C LYS A 145 -12.88 3.96 -5.03
N SER A 146 -11.63 3.77 -5.42
CA SER A 146 -11.26 3.51 -6.82
C SER A 146 -11.44 2.02 -7.15
N GLY A 147 -12.14 1.75 -8.26
CA GLY A 147 -12.33 0.40 -8.82
C GLY A 147 -13.66 -0.30 -8.54
N LYS A 148 -14.60 0.26 -7.74
CA LYS A 148 -15.95 -0.34 -7.54
C LYS A 148 -17.05 0.20 -8.46
N ASN A 149 -16.72 1.13 -9.36
CA ASN A 149 -17.66 1.68 -10.33
C ASN A 149 -17.24 1.20 -11.71
N ASN A 150 -17.69 0.02 -12.11
CA ASN A 150 -17.86 -0.45 -13.49
C ASN A 150 -18.52 -1.85 -13.42
N GLU A 151 -19.74 -1.90 -12.88
CA GLU A 151 -20.75 -2.91 -13.24
C GLU A 151 -21.85 -2.20 -14.05
#